data_AF-M3GAJ9-F1
#
_entry.id   AF-M3GAJ9-F1
#
_cell.length_a   1.000
_cell.length_b   1.000
_cell.length_c   1.000
_cell.angle_alpha   90.00
_cell.angle_beta   90.00
_cell.angle_gamma   90.00
#
_symmetry.space_group_name_H-M   'P 1'
#
loop_
_entity.id
_entity.type
_entity.pdbx_description
1 polymer ?
#
loop_
_entity_poly.entity_id
_entity_poly.type
_entity_poly.pdbx_seq_one_letter_code
_entity_poly.pdbx_strand_id
1 'polypeptide(L)'
;MKQFLFLLCVFLLFQNCSVKPTENPCDTSTSLFYKSLFLNFILTSGKTSICGMHTSVQLPPPTILNIKSKSTLNTGFLIGEMDESASGVQISLDSGPFMDAQTSGNQWKFQLPAAGVSTTIPSSGIWRDWSLHTISVRSTSKESNSIPITITVQKGSNKDINGDGYPDALIGSQAANRVRAYLSLGKAKGLDLVPVTLLNGAGGFGYSVKLGDIDGDGYADAVVGSATNTFAIYLGSIGGLSTTAINYIPIGVGGLLNVDVGDINGDGFSDVLIGVPYDVGNIGRVYSYFSNGVMGQGVTFGQQLNNPGNAGSAAFYGYAITLGDINGDGKSDAIIGAVGSGQVGASFIYLAQAAGAFAAYSQTITGSTANEWYANSAIATDINRDGFADLFVGAYQESGGVGRVHLYLSNLGILVNTANGPISGLVGSQTGTSVATGDVNGDGFLDLLTGGYSYTSTFPNQGYAITHLTTGDTMGLTVNPLNLLTVPVNLGDMGNSIASVDINGDGLSDVLVGAPSSVGGTNVGNVYLYISNGLDGYTSAPQIFVEPDVNGTFGTSVDL
;
A
#
# COMPACT_ATOMS: atom_id res chain seq x y z
N MET A 1 25.03 -10.40 85.45
CA MET A 1 26.09 -10.14 84.45
C MET A 1 26.33 -8.63 84.46
N LYS A 2 27.26 -8.12 85.30
CA LYS A 2 28.63 -7.66 84.96
C LYS A 2 28.64 -6.70 83.74
N GLN A 3 29.14 -5.46 83.73
CA GLN A 3 29.99 -4.64 84.62
C GLN A 3 30.05 -3.19 84.06
N PHE A 4 30.06 -2.16 84.93
CA PHE A 4 30.86 -0.89 84.92
C PHE A 4 30.90 0.05 83.68
N LEU A 5 31.21 1.35 83.72
CA LEU A 5 31.20 2.53 84.62
C LEU A 5 31.93 3.65 83.82
N PHE A 6 31.73 4.92 84.19
CA PHE A 6 32.62 6.09 84.02
C PHE A 6 32.42 7.16 82.92
N LEU A 7 32.57 8.38 83.45
CA LEU A 7 32.41 9.75 82.98
C LEU A 7 33.82 10.36 82.75
N LEU A 8 33.88 11.51 82.05
CA LEU A 8 34.74 12.69 82.35
C LEU A 8 35.82 13.14 81.32
N CYS A 9 35.79 14.47 81.07
CA CYS A 9 36.84 15.42 80.64
C CYS A 9 37.32 15.36 79.16
N VAL A 10 37.38 16.47 78.41
CA VAL A 10 38.11 17.70 78.73
C VAL A 10 37.37 18.98 78.31
N PHE A 11 37.51 19.98 79.17
CA PHE A 11 36.98 21.34 79.17
C PHE A 11 37.95 22.33 78.47
N LEU A 12 37.39 23.44 77.97
CA LEU A 12 37.94 24.81 77.90
C LEU A 12 38.78 25.30 76.68
N LEU A 13 38.20 26.36 76.09
CA LEU A 13 38.79 27.65 75.68
C LEU A 13 39.64 27.70 74.40
N PHE A 14 39.11 28.35 73.35
CA PHE A 14 39.59 29.66 72.89
C PHE A 14 38.50 30.39 72.07
N GLN A 15 38.46 31.71 72.26
CA GLN A 15 37.49 32.66 71.75
C GLN A 15 37.72 33.05 70.27
N ASN A 16 36.64 33.48 69.63
CA ASN A 16 36.55 34.44 68.54
C ASN A 16 37.46 34.24 67.31
N CYS A 17 36.89 33.68 66.24
CA CYS A 17 37.22 34.13 64.90
C CYS A 17 35.99 34.01 63.97
N SER A 18 35.51 35.19 63.56
CA SER A 18 34.75 35.54 62.36
C SER A 18 34.00 34.43 61.60
N VAL A 19 32.67 34.59 61.49
CA VAL A 19 31.89 33.97 60.42
C VAL A 19 32.36 34.53 59.08
N LYS A 20 33.11 33.72 58.32
CA LYS A 20 33.22 33.87 56.86
C LYS A 20 32.34 32.79 56.21
N PRO A 21 31.52 33.14 55.20
CA PRO A 21 30.70 32.17 54.50
C PRO A 21 31.61 31.32 53.61
N THR A 22 31.73 30.03 53.91
CA THR A 22 32.28 29.04 52.96
C THR A 22 31.12 28.60 52.08
N GLU A 23 30.99 29.18 50.89
CA GLU A 23 31.64 28.73 49.65
C GLU A 23 31.22 27.31 49.27
N ASN A 24 30.40 27.27 48.20
CA ASN A 24 30.16 26.18 47.27
C ASN A 24 30.03 24.74 47.84
N PRO A 25 28.81 24.17 47.96
CA PRO A 25 28.61 22.77 48.38
C PRO A 25 29.16 21.72 47.38
N CYS A 26 29.90 22.13 46.36
CA CYS A 26 30.48 21.27 45.31
C CYS A 26 32.01 21.09 45.39
N ASP A 27 32.71 21.51 46.45
CA ASP A 27 34.13 21.14 46.63
C ASP A 27 34.25 19.70 47.16
N THR A 28 34.65 18.77 46.28
CA THR A 28 34.79 17.34 46.58
C THR A 28 36.23 16.88 46.73
N SER A 29 37.17 17.75 47.09
CA SER A 29 38.58 17.40 47.15
C SER A 29 38.99 16.37 48.23
N THR A 30 38.08 15.90 49.12
CA THR A 30 38.46 15.00 50.23
C THR A 30 37.50 13.88 50.65
N SER A 31 36.39 13.59 49.93
CA SER A 31 35.41 12.59 50.40
C SER A 31 35.48 11.23 49.67
N LEU A 32 35.80 10.17 50.42
CA LEU A 32 35.80 8.76 49.98
C LEU A 32 34.38 8.13 49.89
N PHE A 33 33.30 8.93 49.92
CA PHE A 33 31.94 8.42 50.15
C PHE A 33 31.00 8.35 48.93
N TYR A 34 31.48 8.42 47.69
CA TYR A 34 30.63 8.24 46.50
C TYR A 34 31.07 7.06 45.62
N LYS A 35 30.73 5.85 46.07
CA LYS A 35 30.76 4.63 45.25
C LYS A 35 29.51 3.77 45.48
N SER A 36 28.33 4.37 45.35
CA SER A 36 27.07 3.63 45.22
C SER A 36 26.02 4.47 44.50
N LEU A 37 25.80 4.17 43.21
CA LEU A 37 24.71 4.75 42.40
C LEU A 37 23.31 4.39 42.93
N PHE A 38 23.22 3.36 43.78
CA PHE A 38 21.96 2.82 44.26
C PHE A 38 21.33 3.65 45.39
N LEU A 39 22.15 4.25 46.27
CA LEU A 39 21.64 5.03 47.40
C LEU A 39 21.12 6.42 46.97
N ASN A 40 21.70 7.00 45.92
CA ASN A 40 21.27 8.28 45.35
C ASN A 40 19.90 8.18 44.65
N PHE A 41 19.63 7.04 44.00
CA PHE A 41 18.34 6.76 43.36
C PHE A 41 17.18 6.67 44.38
N ILE A 42 17.45 6.08 45.55
CA ILE A 42 16.45 5.92 46.62
C ILE A 42 16.14 7.27 47.28
N LEU A 43 17.13 8.13 47.49
CA LEU A 43 16.95 9.40 48.18
C LEU A 43 16.30 10.48 47.31
N THR A 44 16.42 10.41 45.98
CA THR A 44 15.84 11.41 45.07
C THR A 44 14.56 10.97 44.38
N SER A 45 13.98 9.83 44.78
CA SER A 45 12.77 9.27 44.14
C SER A 45 12.90 9.17 42.61
N GLY A 46 14.09 8.80 42.13
CA GLY A 46 14.37 8.68 40.69
C GLY A 46 14.64 9.99 39.94
N LYS A 47 14.72 11.16 40.60
CA LYS A 47 15.11 12.42 39.92
C LYS A 47 16.61 12.68 40.08
N THR A 48 17.36 12.60 38.98
CA THR A 48 18.78 12.99 38.96
C THR A 48 18.89 14.52 38.86
N SER A 49 19.23 15.20 39.97
CA SER A 49 19.71 16.58 39.91
C SER A 49 21.23 16.56 40.08
N ILE A 50 21.95 16.62 38.96
CA ILE A 50 23.40 16.84 38.94
C ILE A 50 23.61 18.35 38.93
N CYS A 51 24.27 18.88 39.95
CA CYS A 51 24.61 20.30 40.01
C CYS A 51 25.71 20.58 38.97
N GLY A 52 25.48 21.52 38.04
CA GLY A 52 26.55 22.11 37.21
C GLY A 52 26.74 21.59 35.78
N MET A 53 25.91 20.67 35.29
CA MET A 53 25.74 20.47 33.85
C MET A 53 24.32 20.87 33.49
N HIS A 54 24.16 21.93 32.70
CA HIS A 54 23.05 21.98 31.76
C HIS A 54 23.23 20.77 30.84
N THR A 55 22.74 19.61 31.23
CA THR A 55 22.40 18.60 30.24
C THR A 55 21.32 19.28 29.41
N SER A 56 21.67 19.75 28.21
CA SER A 56 20.67 20.05 27.20
C SER A 56 19.79 18.81 27.15
N VAL A 57 18.59 18.89 27.71
CA VAL A 57 17.62 17.80 27.61
C VAL A 57 17.36 17.72 26.12
N GLN A 58 17.99 16.74 25.47
CA GLN A 58 17.91 16.60 24.03
C GLN A 58 16.45 16.37 23.72
N LEU A 59 15.88 17.25 22.89
CA LEU A 59 14.48 17.18 22.53
C LEU A 59 14.18 15.78 21.96
N PRO A 60 13.17 15.07 22.47
CA PRO A 60 12.81 13.76 21.93
C PRO A 60 12.45 13.86 20.44
N PRO A 61 12.88 12.91 19.60
CA PRO A 61 12.41 12.88 18.23
C PRO A 61 10.92 12.55 18.17
N PRO A 62 10.20 13.00 17.13
CA PRO A 62 8.80 12.71 16.95
C PRO A 62 8.61 11.26 16.48
N THR A 63 7.42 10.72 16.65
CA THR A 63 7.05 9.39 16.13
C THR A 63 6.35 9.54 14.79
N ILE A 64 6.62 8.61 13.87
CA ILE A 64 5.86 8.46 12.62
C ILE A 64 4.91 7.28 12.80
N LEU A 65 3.63 7.47 12.48
CA LEU A 65 2.58 6.53 12.87
C LEU A 65 2.05 5.68 11.73
N ASN A 66 2.13 6.15 10.50
CA ASN A 66 1.49 5.51 9.35
C ASN A 66 2.47 4.84 8.39
N ILE A 67 3.78 4.95 8.62
CA ILE A 67 4.79 4.32 7.76
C ILE A 67 6.02 3.89 8.56
N LYS A 68 6.61 2.76 8.17
CA LYS A 68 7.90 2.27 8.69
C LYS A 68 8.98 2.31 7.62
N SER A 69 10.22 2.21 8.07
CA SER A 69 11.35 2.11 7.15
C SER A 69 11.25 0.81 6.35
N LYS A 70 11.55 0.91 5.06
CA LYS A 70 11.41 -0.13 4.02
C LYS A 70 9.96 -0.48 3.65
N SER A 71 8.95 0.27 4.09
CA SER A 71 7.57 0.05 3.63
C SER A 71 7.27 0.80 2.34
N THR A 72 6.22 0.36 1.65
CA THR A 72 5.65 1.08 0.50
C THR A 72 4.73 2.19 1.00
N LEU A 73 4.81 3.36 0.39
CA LEU A 73 4.04 4.54 0.75
C LEU A 73 2.80 4.65 -0.13
N ASN A 74 1.63 4.37 0.47
CA ASN A 74 0.34 4.35 -0.20
C ASN A 74 -0.59 5.49 0.24
N THR A 75 -0.02 6.62 0.66
CA THR A 75 -0.75 7.82 1.11
C THR A 75 -0.02 9.07 0.62
N GLY A 76 -0.77 10.17 0.44
CA GLY A 76 -0.22 11.52 0.22
C GLY A 76 0.16 12.26 1.50
N PHE A 77 0.01 11.66 2.68
CA PHE A 77 0.21 12.33 3.96
C PHE A 77 1.08 11.52 4.94
N LEU A 78 2.01 12.19 5.61
CA LEU A 78 2.69 11.66 6.79
C LEU A 78 2.03 12.20 8.04
N ILE A 79 1.83 11.33 9.02
CA ILE A 79 1.28 11.72 10.30
C ILE A 79 2.12 11.20 11.46
N GLY A 80 2.05 11.92 12.57
CA GLY A 80 2.70 11.45 13.78
C GLY A 80 2.34 12.15 15.07
N GLU A 81 3.06 11.76 16.12
CA GLU A 81 2.98 12.39 17.43
C GLU A 81 4.32 13.04 17.79
N MET A 82 4.27 14.07 18.63
CA MET A 82 5.41 14.78 19.19
C MET A 82 5.28 14.89 20.71
N ASP A 83 6.42 14.97 21.39
CA ASP A 83 6.47 15.18 22.83
C ASP A 83 5.94 16.58 23.22
N GLU A 84 5.36 16.72 24.42
CA GLU A 84 4.84 18.00 24.92
C GLU A 84 5.91 19.10 25.03
N SER A 85 7.19 18.73 25.11
CA SER A 85 8.31 19.67 25.12
C SER A 85 8.63 20.27 23.74
N ALA A 86 8.13 19.67 22.66
CA ALA A 86 8.32 20.17 21.31
C ALA A 86 7.29 21.27 20.97
N SER A 87 7.71 22.28 20.22
CA SER A 87 6.82 23.32 19.68
C SER A 87 6.43 23.09 18.22
N GLY A 88 7.08 22.13 17.55
CA GLY A 88 6.80 21.79 16.16
C GLY A 88 7.56 20.55 15.69
N VAL A 89 7.29 20.16 14.46
CA VAL A 89 7.97 19.07 13.76
C VAL A 89 8.41 19.56 12.40
N GLN A 90 9.59 19.13 11.97
CA GLN A 90 10.13 19.42 10.65
C GLN A 90 10.49 18.15 9.89
N ILE A 91 10.18 18.15 8.60
CA ILE A 91 10.41 17.04 7.67
C ILE A 91 11.39 17.48 6.58
N SER A 92 12.37 16.64 6.27
CA SER A 92 13.26 16.76 5.13
C SER A 92 13.08 15.54 4.23
N LEU A 93 12.88 15.78 2.94
CA LEU A 93 12.72 14.77 1.90
C LEU A 93 14.01 14.70 1.08
N ASP A 94 14.57 13.51 0.87
CA ASP A 94 15.74 13.26 0.02
C ASP A 94 16.95 14.15 0.34
N SER A 95 17.22 14.33 1.64
CA SER A 95 18.27 15.23 2.15
C SER A 95 18.10 16.70 1.75
N GLY A 96 16.89 17.10 1.34
CA GLY A 96 16.50 18.47 1.08
C GLY A 96 16.35 19.32 2.36
N PRO A 97 15.93 20.59 2.23
CA PRO A 97 15.70 21.45 3.39
C PRO A 97 14.60 20.89 4.30
N PHE A 98 14.72 21.17 5.60
CA PHE A 98 13.66 20.89 6.56
C PHE A 98 12.51 21.88 6.38
N MET A 99 11.30 21.36 6.24
CA MET A 99 10.04 22.08 6.11
C MET A 99 9.16 21.82 7.33
N ASP A 100 8.37 22.80 7.75
CA ASP A 100 7.52 22.68 8.93
C ASP A 100 6.28 21.80 8.63
N ALA A 101 5.95 20.91 9.56
CA ALA A 101 4.70 20.16 9.58
C ALA A 101 3.56 21.02 10.14
N GLN A 102 2.33 20.71 9.77
CA GLN A 102 1.15 21.21 10.49
C GLN A 102 1.04 20.48 11.82
N THR A 103 0.81 21.22 12.91
CA THR A 103 0.66 20.64 14.25
C THR A 103 -0.69 21.00 14.87
N SER A 104 -1.27 20.05 15.60
CA SER A 104 -2.51 20.24 16.36
C SER A 104 -2.39 19.45 17.67
N GLY A 105 -2.17 20.17 18.78
CA GLY A 105 -1.85 19.55 20.06
C GLY A 105 -0.52 18.79 19.99
N ASN A 106 -0.55 17.49 20.30
CA ASN A 106 0.60 16.59 20.22
C ASN A 106 0.69 15.84 18.87
N GLN A 107 -0.22 16.09 17.93
CA GLN A 107 -0.22 15.45 16.62
C GLN A 107 0.36 16.38 15.56
N TRP A 108 0.95 15.78 14.54
CA TRP A 108 1.45 16.49 13.37
C TRP A 108 1.05 15.78 12.08
N LYS A 109 0.90 16.56 11.01
CA LYS A 109 0.56 16.12 9.65
C LYS A 109 1.42 16.88 8.64
N PHE A 110 1.90 16.17 7.63
CA PHE A 110 2.72 16.73 6.56
C PHE A 110 2.26 16.16 5.21
N GLN A 111 1.99 17.04 4.24
CA GLN A 111 1.61 16.63 2.89
C GLN A 111 2.86 16.30 2.07
N LEU A 112 2.88 15.12 1.46
CA LEU A 112 3.95 14.67 0.58
C LEU A 112 3.86 15.38 -0.79
N PRO A 113 4.93 15.32 -1.60
CA PRO A 113 4.92 15.94 -2.92
C PRO A 113 3.79 15.41 -3.79
N ALA A 114 2.89 16.30 -4.21
CA ALA A 114 1.74 15.99 -5.06
C ALA A 114 1.70 16.94 -6.27
N ALA A 115 1.43 16.41 -7.46
CA ALA A 115 1.59 17.13 -8.73
C ALA A 115 0.67 18.35 -8.87
N GLY A 116 -0.57 18.23 -8.37
CA GLY A 116 -1.56 19.29 -8.32
C GLY A 116 -1.27 20.37 -7.27
N VAL A 117 -0.39 20.10 -6.31
CA VAL A 117 -0.04 21.02 -5.21
C VAL A 117 1.42 21.46 -5.33
N SER A 118 1.68 22.40 -6.26
CA SER A 118 3.04 22.83 -6.61
C SER A 118 3.92 23.29 -5.44
N THR A 119 3.32 23.74 -4.33
CA THR A 119 4.05 24.15 -3.11
C THR A 119 4.67 22.99 -2.33
N THR A 120 4.24 21.76 -2.60
CA THR A 120 4.75 20.54 -1.95
C THR A 120 5.91 19.90 -2.74
N ILE A 121 6.12 20.31 -3.98
CA ILE A 121 7.09 19.68 -4.88
C ILE A 121 8.52 20.16 -4.52
N PRO A 122 9.42 19.25 -4.16
CA PRO A 122 10.81 19.60 -3.87
C PRO A 122 11.56 19.94 -5.16
N SER A 123 12.75 20.53 -5.04
CA SER A 123 13.59 20.84 -6.20
C SER A 123 14.04 19.60 -7.00
N SER A 124 13.96 18.41 -6.40
CA SER A 124 14.22 17.13 -7.05
C SER A 124 13.08 16.65 -7.95
N GLY A 125 11.93 17.32 -7.94
CA GLY A 125 10.75 16.96 -8.71
C GLY A 125 9.77 16.07 -7.94
N ILE A 126 8.76 15.59 -8.66
CA ILE A 126 7.73 14.70 -8.12
C ILE A 126 8.31 13.29 -7.95
N TRP A 127 7.90 12.60 -6.90
CA TRP A 127 8.29 11.21 -6.66
C TRP A 127 7.61 10.29 -7.67
N ARG A 128 8.41 9.43 -8.30
CA ARG A 128 7.92 8.48 -9.29
C ARG A 128 7.43 7.23 -8.58
N ASP A 129 6.50 6.51 -9.19
CA ASP A 129 6.09 5.22 -8.64
C ASP A 129 7.27 4.25 -8.61
N TRP A 130 7.34 3.45 -7.55
CA TRP A 130 8.40 2.50 -7.23
C TRP A 130 9.78 3.10 -6.94
N SER A 131 9.97 4.43 -6.99
CA SER A 131 11.25 5.03 -6.60
C SER A 131 11.47 5.04 -5.09
N LEU A 132 12.74 4.87 -4.70
CA LEU A 132 13.18 4.88 -3.30
C LEU A 132 13.48 6.31 -2.83
N HIS A 133 13.00 6.63 -1.63
CA HIS A 133 13.13 7.96 -1.03
C HIS A 133 13.54 7.89 0.42
N THR A 134 14.10 9.00 0.92
CA THR A 134 14.44 9.17 2.34
C THR A 134 13.62 10.27 2.97
N ILE A 135 13.06 9.99 4.15
CA ILE A 135 12.29 10.94 4.94
C ILE A 135 12.99 11.10 6.28
N SER A 136 13.41 12.32 6.59
CA SER A 136 14.03 12.66 7.87
C SER A 136 13.11 13.57 8.67
N VAL A 137 12.74 13.16 9.89
CA VAL A 137 11.81 13.90 10.76
C VAL A 137 12.49 14.28 12.06
N ARG A 138 12.31 15.52 12.51
CA ARG A 138 12.84 16.03 13.78
C ARG A 138 11.84 16.91 14.51
N SER A 139 11.91 16.92 15.83
CA SER A 139 11.17 17.85 16.67
C SER A 139 11.92 19.18 16.71
N THR A 140 11.17 20.27 16.87
CA THR A 140 11.71 21.62 17.03
C THR A 140 11.20 22.25 18.33
N SER A 141 12.06 23.05 18.95
CA SER A 141 11.72 23.92 20.08
C SER A 141 12.36 25.29 19.86
N LYS A 142 12.08 26.26 20.75
CA LYS A 142 12.73 27.58 20.71
C LYS A 142 14.25 27.51 20.92
N GLU A 143 14.74 26.46 21.58
CA GLU A 143 16.11 26.38 22.10
C GLU A 143 16.96 25.36 21.35
N SER A 144 16.35 24.32 20.79
CA SER A 144 17.05 23.22 20.12
C SER A 144 16.14 22.39 19.21
N ASN A 145 16.77 21.57 18.37
CA ASN A 145 16.10 20.53 17.57
C ASN A 145 16.52 19.15 18.05
N SER A 146 15.65 18.15 17.88
CA SER A 146 16.03 16.75 18.12
C SER A 146 17.03 16.27 17.06
N ILE A 147 17.72 15.16 17.36
CA ILE A 147 18.37 14.36 16.31
C ILE A 147 17.26 13.84 15.38
N PRO A 148 17.41 13.99 14.04
CA PRO A 148 16.42 13.47 13.10
C PRO A 148 16.37 11.93 13.11
N ILE A 149 15.17 11.38 12.94
CA ILE A 149 14.97 9.99 12.55
C ILE A 149 14.84 9.96 11.03
N THR A 150 15.61 9.11 10.38
CA THR A 150 15.54 8.92 8.92
C THR A 150 15.01 7.53 8.61
N ILE A 151 13.98 7.46 7.78
CA ILE A 151 13.43 6.24 7.20
C ILE A 151 13.64 6.24 5.69
N THR A 152 13.73 5.04 5.11
CA THR A 152 13.70 4.85 3.65
C THR A 152 12.34 4.27 3.29
N VAL A 153 11.73 4.74 2.21
CA VAL A 153 10.43 4.25 1.75
C VAL A 153 10.45 4.06 0.24
N GLN A 154 9.56 3.23 -0.27
CA GLN A 154 9.30 3.12 -1.71
C GLN A 154 7.98 3.82 -2.02
N LYS A 155 7.94 4.69 -3.03
CA LYS A 155 6.69 5.33 -3.46
C LYS A 155 5.76 4.29 -4.10
N GLY A 156 4.54 4.17 -3.60
CA GLY A 156 3.47 3.36 -4.19
C GLY A 156 2.31 4.22 -4.68
N SER A 157 1.26 3.57 -5.21
CA SER A 157 0.02 4.24 -5.58
C SER A 157 -0.72 4.74 -4.33
N ASN A 158 -1.32 5.94 -4.40
CA ASN A 158 -2.04 6.55 -3.28
C ASN A 158 -3.42 5.90 -3.09
N LYS A 159 -3.74 5.53 -1.85
CA LYS A 159 -4.94 4.78 -1.46
C LYS A 159 -5.70 5.43 -0.29
N ASP A 160 -5.19 6.54 0.23
CA ASP A 160 -5.76 7.29 1.34
C ASP A 160 -6.76 8.33 0.82
N ILE A 161 -8.06 8.03 0.92
CA ILE A 161 -9.15 8.81 0.33
C ILE A 161 -9.42 10.07 1.17
N ASN A 162 -9.30 9.97 2.50
CA ASN A 162 -9.63 11.03 3.45
C ASN A 162 -8.40 11.86 3.90
N GLY A 163 -7.20 11.45 3.51
CA GLY A 163 -5.94 12.06 3.86
C GLY A 163 -5.57 11.88 5.33
N ASP A 164 -6.07 10.87 6.04
CA ASP A 164 -5.74 10.65 7.46
C ASP A 164 -4.37 10.00 7.67
N GLY A 165 -3.69 9.64 6.58
CA GLY A 165 -2.38 9.00 6.55
C GLY A 165 -2.46 7.49 6.40
N TYR A 166 -3.64 6.87 6.49
CA TYR A 166 -3.81 5.43 6.33
C TYR A 166 -4.52 5.12 5.00
N PRO A 167 -4.08 4.08 4.27
CA PRO A 167 -4.79 3.60 3.09
C PRO A 167 -6.25 3.20 3.42
N ASP A 168 -7.18 3.45 2.49
CA ASP A 168 -8.59 3.13 2.61
C ASP A 168 -8.99 2.01 1.63
N ALA A 169 -10.22 1.51 1.75
CA ALA A 169 -10.70 0.40 0.92
C ALA A 169 -11.85 0.78 -0.01
N LEU A 170 -11.82 0.23 -1.22
CA LEU A 170 -12.88 0.35 -2.22
C LEU A 170 -13.38 -1.04 -2.64
N ILE A 171 -14.67 -1.31 -2.46
CA ILE A 171 -15.27 -2.63 -2.72
C ILE A 171 -16.44 -2.52 -3.69
N GLY A 172 -16.38 -3.30 -4.77
CA GLY A 172 -17.42 -3.40 -5.80
C GLY A 172 -18.41 -4.54 -5.58
N SER A 173 -19.65 -4.29 -5.97
CA SER A 173 -20.73 -5.27 -6.11
C SER A 173 -21.39 -5.10 -7.47
N GLN A 174 -20.88 -5.85 -8.45
CA GLN A 174 -21.31 -5.76 -9.83
C GLN A 174 -22.82 -5.99 -9.98
N ALA A 175 -23.37 -7.06 -9.41
CA ALA A 175 -24.78 -7.39 -9.56
C ALA A 175 -25.71 -6.35 -8.91
N ALA A 176 -25.26 -5.71 -7.82
CA ALA A 176 -25.99 -4.63 -7.16
C ALA A 176 -25.80 -3.26 -7.84
N ASN A 177 -24.86 -3.14 -8.79
CA ASN A 177 -24.43 -1.89 -9.43
C ASN A 177 -23.90 -0.86 -8.42
N ARG A 178 -23.09 -1.30 -7.46
CA ARG A 178 -22.68 -0.48 -6.31
C ARG A 178 -21.19 -0.60 -6.03
N VAL A 179 -20.64 0.48 -5.49
CA VAL A 179 -19.30 0.52 -4.90
C VAL A 179 -19.38 1.18 -3.53
N ARG A 180 -18.63 0.66 -2.57
CA ARG A 180 -18.57 1.13 -1.19
C ARG A 180 -17.14 1.50 -0.83
N ALA A 181 -16.96 2.70 -0.28
CA ALA A 181 -15.70 3.14 0.29
C ALA A 181 -15.74 2.96 1.82
N TYR A 182 -14.69 2.38 2.37
CA TYR A 182 -14.51 2.15 3.81
C TYR A 182 -13.21 2.81 4.24
N LEU A 183 -13.26 3.57 5.34
CA LEU A 183 -12.07 4.24 5.85
C LEU A 183 -11.30 3.32 6.79
N SER A 184 -9.99 3.50 6.84
CA SER A 184 -9.16 2.83 7.83
C SER A 184 -9.41 3.34 9.25
N LEU A 185 -9.30 2.42 10.20
CA LEU A 185 -9.27 2.74 11.63
C LEU A 185 -7.84 3.10 12.10
N GLY A 186 -6.86 3.07 11.20
CA GLY A 186 -5.44 3.29 11.46
C GLY A 186 -4.93 2.39 12.57
N LYS A 187 -4.34 2.99 13.61
CA LYS A 187 -3.82 2.28 14.80
C LYS A 187 -4.84 1.37 15.50
N ALA A 188 -6.14 1.65 15.38
CA ALA A 188 -7.17 0.80 15.98
C ALA A 188 -7.37 -0.53 15.21
N LYS A 189 -6.66 -0.71 14.10
CA LYS A 189 -6.61 -1.86 13.19
C LYS A 189 -7.93 -2.11 12.45
N GLY A 190 -7.83 -2.38 11.15
CA GLY A 190 -8.96 -2.72 10.29
C GLY A 190 -9.62 -1.51 9.63
N LEU A 191 -10.81 -1.74 9.08
CA LEU A 191 -11.62 -0.71 8.43
C LEU A 191 -12.88 -0.43 9.24
N ASP A 192 -13.53 0.70 9.00
CA ASP A 192 -14.88 0.94 9.52
C ASP A 192 -15.84 -0.17 9.09
N LEU A 193 -16.73 -0.62 9.98
CA LEU A 193 -17.74 -1.64 9.65
C LEU A 193 -18.88 -1.11 8.76
N VAL A 194 -19.02 0.21 8.68
CA VAL A 194 -20.03 0.90 7.87
C VAL A 194 -19.30 1.69 6.80
N PRO A 195 -19.71 1.57 5.52
CA PRO A 195 -19.09 2.36 4.47
C PRO A 195 -19.39 3.84 4.68
N VAL A 196 -18.39 4.70 4.49
CA VAL A 196 -18.55 6.15 4.58
C VAL A 196 -19.21 6.73 3.34
N THR A 197 -18.98 6.09 2.19
CA THR A 197 -19.55 6.49 0.90
C THR A 197 -20.14 5.28 0.19
N LEU A 198 -21.35 5.46 -0.33
CA LEU A 198 -22.01 4.51 -1.24
C LEU A 198 -22.19 5.15 -2.61
N LEU A 199 -21.56 4.56 -3.62
CA LEU A 199 -21.71 4.95 -5.02
C LEU A 199 -22.69 4.02 -5.72
N ASN A 200 -23.62 4.60 -6.47
CA ASN A 200 -24.60 3.86 -7.24
C ASN A 200 -24.37 4.12 -8.73
N GLY A 201 -24.44 3.06 -9.53
CA GLY A 201 -24.35 3.15 -10.97
C GLY A 201 -25.36 2.27 -11.67
N ALA A 202 -25.10 1.97 -12.94
CA ALA A 202 -25.91 1.09 -13.78
C ALA A 202 -25.02 0.13 -14.57
N GLY A 203 -25.62 -0.93 -15.11
CA GLY A 203 -24.95 -1.77 -16.10
C GLY A 203 -23.73 -2.53 -15.58
N GLY A 204 -23.85 -3.15 -14.41
CA GLY A 204 -22.77 -3.86 -13.72
C GLY A 204 -21.70 -2.95 -13.15
N PHE A 205 -22.06 -1.75 -12.70
CA PHE A 205 -21.16 -0.82 -12.03
C PHE A 205 -20.48 -1.47 -10.81
N GLY A 206 -19.18 -1.28 -10.64
CA GLY A 206 -18.40 -1.95 -9.60
C GLY A 206 -17.90 -3.34 -10.02
N TYR A 207 -17.73 -3.56 -11.33
CA TYR A 207 -17.08 -4.77 -11.86
C TYR A 207 -15.55 -4.73 -11.67
N SER A 208 -14.96 -3.55 -11.81
CA SER A 208 -13.54 -3.28 -11.60
C SER A 208 -13.41 -1.93 -10.92
N VAL A 209 -12.55 -1.83 -9.91
CA VAL A 209 -12.33 -0.61 -9.12
C VAL A 209 -10.85 -0.40 -8.91
N LYS A 210 -10.41 0.86 -8.93
CA LYS A 210 -9.07 1.27 -8.52
C LYS A 210 -9.06 2.61 -7.81
N LEU A 211 -8.14 2.74 -6.87
CA LEU A 211 -7.77 3.97 -6.19
C LEU A 211 -6.44 4.52 -6.75
N GLY A 212 -6.35 5.83 -6.87
CA GLY A 212 -5.13 6.55 -7.27
C GLY A 212 -5.37 8.06 -7.26
N ASP A 213 -4.30 8.85 -7.23
CA ASP A 213 -4.39 10.32 -7.19
C ASP A 213 -4.45 10.89 -8.62
N ILE A 214 -5.66 11.00 -9.18
CA ILE A 214 -5.90 11.38 -10.58
C ILE A 214 -5.72 12.88 -10.76
N ASP A 215 -6.15 13.67 -9.80
CA ASP A 215 -6.13 15.12 -9.87
C ASP A 215 -4.92 15.78 -9.17
N GLY A 216 -4.07 14.97 -8.55
CA GLY A 216 -2.76 15.33 -8.01
C GLY A 216 -2.82 16.09 -6.69
N ASP A 217 -3.93 16.03 -5.96
CA ASP A 217 -4.14 16.82 -4.74
C ASP A 217 -3.60 16.15 -3.45
N GLY A 218 -3.10 14.92 -3.55
CA GLY A 218 -2.59 14.12 -2.44
C GLY A 218 -3.63 13.22 -1.76
N TYR A 219 -4.90 13.27 -2.18
CA TYR A 219 -5.93 12.32 -1.76
C TYR A 219 -6.12 11.24 -2.84
N ALA A 220 -6.57 10.06 -2.44
CA ALA A 220 -6.88 9.01 -3.40
C ALA A 220 -8.28 9.21 -4.00
N ASP A 221 -8.35 9.20 -5.32
CA ASP A 221 -9.58 9.20 -6.11
C ASP A 221 -9.97 7.76 -6.49
N ALA A 222 -11.23 7.56 -6.85
CA ALA A 222 -11.74 6.27 -7.29
C ALA A 222 -12.08 6.27 -8.78
N VAL A 223 -11.59 5.25 -9.48
CA VAL A 223 -12.01 4.88 -10.85
C VAL A 223 -12.83 3.61 -10.78
N VAL A 224 -14.03 3.65 -11.36
CA VAL A 224 -14.97 2.52 -11.34
C VAL A 224 -15.38 2.13 -12.76
N GLY A 225 -15.08 0.89 -13.14
CA GLY A 225 -15.54 0.25 -14.36
C GLY A 225 -16.89 -0.46 -14.17
N SER A 226 -17.65 -0.55 -15.27
CA SER A 226 -18.91 -1.30 -15.33
C SER A 226 -18.78 -2.53 -16.22
N ALA A 227 -19.69 -3.48 -16.06
CA ALA A 227 -19.84 -4.63 -16.95
C ALA A 227 -20.67 -4.33 -18.21
N THR A 228 -20.78 -3.05 -18.59
CA THR A 228 -21.47 -2.60 -19.79
C THR A 228 -20.58 -1.72 -20.61
N ASN A 229 -20.52 -0.40 -20.44
CA ASN A 229 -19.68 0.42 -21.31
C ASN A 229 -19.27 1.74 -20.70
N THR A 230 -19.49 1.94 -19.41
CA THR A 230 -19.19 3.21 -18.74
C THR A 230 -18.14 3.02 -17.66
N PHE A 231 -17.18 3.94 -17.59
CA PHE A 231 -16.38 4.12 -16.38
C PHE A 231 -16.65 5.51 -15.78
N ALA A 232 -16.40 5.64 -14.49
CA ALA A 232 -16.60 6.87 -13.75
C ALA A 232 -15.43 7.16 -12.82
N ILE A 233 -15.13 8.45 -12.60
CA ILE A 233 -14.09 8.92 -11.68
C ILE A 233 -14.75 9.75 -10.58
N TYR A 234 -14.39 9.49 -9.33
CA TYR A 234 -14.89 10.20 -8.14
C TYR A 234 -13.70 10.71 -7.33
N LEU A 235 -13.72 11.99 -6.97
CA LEU A 235 -12.59 12.59 -6.26
C LEU A 235 -12.59 12.29 -4.76
N GLY A 236 -11.41 12.05 -4.21
CA GLY A 236 -11.12 12.01 -2.79
C GLY A 236 -11.12 13.40 -2.17
N SER A 237 -11.21 13.45 -0.84
CA SER A 237 -11.12 14.71 -0.07
C SER A 237 -11.07 14.39 1.41
N ILE A 238 -10.78 15.38 2.25
CA ILE A 238 -10.90 15.23 3.71
C ILE A 238 -12.28 14.75 4.21
N GLY A 239 -13.34 14.92 3.42
CA GLY A 239 -14.68 14.41 3.71
C GLY A 239 -14.94 12.97 3.26
N GLY A 240 -13.93 12.31 2.68
CA GLY A 240 -14.05 11.05 1.96
C GLY A 240 -14.35 11.25 0.48
N LEU A 241 -14.78 10.16 -0.16
CA LEU A 241 -15.03 10.10 -1.60
C LEU A 241 -16.30 10.86 -2.00
N SER A 242 -16.22 11.69 -3.05
CA SER A 242 -17.37 12.37 -3.65
C SER A 242 -18.41 11.36 -4.16
N THR A 243 -19.70 11.67 -3.98
CA THR A 243 -20.80 10.88 -4.58
C THR A 243 -21.14 11.32 -6.01
N THR A 244 -20.53 12.39 -6.50
CA THR A 244 -20.72 12.90 -7.86
C THR A 244 -19.47 12.63 -8.67
N ALA A 245 -19.63 11.91 -9.78
CA ALA A 245 -18.52 11.62 -10.67
C ALA A 245 -18.06 12.89 -11.39
N ILE A 246 -16.75 13.13 -11.42
CA ILE A 246 -16.16 14.21 -12.23
C ILE A 246 -16.15 13.84 -13.71
N ASN A 247 -15.92 12.56 -14.01
CA ASN A 247 -16.09 11.99 -15.34
C ASN A 247 -17.06 10.82 -15.28
N TYR A 248 -17.93 10.74 -16.28
CA TYR A 248 -18.77 9.57 -16.54
C TYR A 248 -18.76 9.34 -18.05
N ILE A 249 -17.92 8.41 -18.50
CA ILE A 249 -17.54 8.30 -19.91
C ILE A 249 -17.99 6.94 -20.45
N PRO A 250 -18.83 6.91 -21.51
CA PRO A 250 -19.10 5.71 -22.26
C PRO A 250 -17.95 5.40 -23.24
N ILE A 251 -17.55 4.13 -23.33
CA ILE A 251 -16.49 3.62 -24.20
C ILE A 251 -17.02 2.50 -25.09
N GLY A 252 -16.74 2.61 -26.39
CA GLY A 252 -16.99 1.53 -27.35
C GLY A 252 -18.47 1.14 -27.45
N VAL A 253 -18.73 -0.09 -27.89
CA VAL A 253 -20.10 -0.68 -27.89
C VAL A 253 -20.41 -1.47 -26.61
N GLY A 254 -19.43 -1.56 -25.70
CA GLY A 254 -19.53 -2.20 -24.40
C GLY A 254 -18.85 -3.54 -24.27
N GLY A 255 -18.97 -4.13 -23.07
CA GLY A 255 -18.18 -5.22 -22.52
C GLY A 255 -17.87 -5.01 -21.04
N LEU A 256 -17.17 -5.99 -20.45
CA LEU A 256 -16.51 -5.80 -19.15
C LEU A 256 -15.47 -4.67 -19.28
N LEU A 257 -15.48 -3.69 -18.37
CA LEU A 257 -14.44 -2.66 -18.31
C LEU A 257 -13.51 -2.94 -17.13
N ASN A 258 -12.29 -3.34 -17.43
CA ASN A 258 -11.20 -3.44 -16.46
C ASN A 258 -10.50 -2.09 -16.36
N VAL A 259 -10.16 -1.65 -15.15
CA VAL A 259 -9.54 -0.34 -14.92
C VAL A 259 -8.19 -0.51 -14.22
N ASP A 260 -7.21 0.31 -14.61
CA ASP A 260 -5.99 0.53 -13.85
C ASP A 260 -5.55 2.00 -13.95
N VAL A 261 -4.71 2.43 -13.01
CA VAL A 261 -4.26 3.83 -12.88
C VAL A 261 -2.75 3.93 -12.70
N GLY A 262 -2.14 4.98 -13.24
CA GLY A 262 -0.70 5.24 -13.17
C GLY A 262 -0.31 6.39 -14.10
N ASP A 263 0.83 7.03 -13.85
CA ASP A 263 1.30 8.19 -14.63
C ASP A 263 1.87 7.75 -16.00
N ILE A 264 1.03 7.67 -17.03
CA ILE A 264 1.42 7.19 -18.37
C ILE A 264 2.26 8.25 -19.10
N ASN A 265 1.98 9.53 -18.84
CA ASN A 265 2.56 10.63 -19.60
C ASN A 265 3.81 11.27 -18.94
N GLY A 266 4.03 11.01 -17.65
CA GLY A 266 5.19 11.43 -16.87
C GLY A 266 5.06 12.82 -16.25
N ASP A 267 3.83 13.32 -16.05
CA ASP A 267 3.55 14.64 -15.49
C ASP A 267 3.29 14.64 -13.97
N GLY A 268 3.31 13.46 -13.35
CA GLY A 268 3.08 13.24 -11.93
C GLY A 268 1.62 13.09 -11.54
N PHE A 269 0.67 13.19 -12.47
CA PHE A 269 -0.74 12.89 -12.23
C PHE A 269 -1.04 11.45 -12.63
N SER A 270 -1.93 10.77 -11.90
CA SER A 270 -2.33 9.42 -12.28
C SER A 270 -3.25 9.48 -13.51
N ASP A 271 -2.87 8.79 -14.58
CA ASP A 271 -3.69 8.57 -15.77
C ASP A 271 -4.52 7.28 -15.63
N VAL A 272 -5.43 7.03 -16.57
CA VAL A 272 -6.35 5.90 -16.53
C VAL A 272 -6.20 5.01 -17.77
N LEU A 273 -6.06 3.71 -17.55
CA LEU A 273 -6.09 2.69 -18.60
C LEU A 273 -7.37 1.85 -18.46
N ILE A 274 -8.08 1.65 -19.57
CA ILE A 274 -9.33 0.89 -19.60
C ILE A 274 -9.23 -0.26 -20.60
N GLY A 275 -9.37 -1.48 -20.11
CA GLY A 275 -9.44 -2.70 -20.90
C GLY A 275 -10.88 -3.06 -21.26
N VAL A 276 -11.15 -3.26 -22.55
CA VAL A 276 -12.49 -3.55 -23.10
C VAL A 276 -12.42 -4.84 -23.92
N PRO A 277 -12.31 -6.03 -23.29
CA PRO A 277 -12.09 -7.31 -23.96
C PRO A 277 -13.18 -7.71 -24.98
N TYR A 278 -14.38 -7.11 -24.89
CA TYR A 278 -15.55 -7.46 -25.71
C TYR A 278 -16.03 -6.31 -26.62
N ASP A 279 -15.17 -5.35 -26.98
CA ASP A 279 -15.53 -4.19 -27.81
C ASP A 279 -15.97 -4.59 -29.25
N VAL A 280 -16.15 -3.62 -30.16
CA VAL A 280 -16.77 -3.75 -31.49
C VAL A 280 -16.39 -5.03 -32.23
N GLY A 281 -17.39 -5.88 -32.49
CA GLY A 281 -17.20 -7.15 -33.18
C GLY A 281 -16.69 -8.27 -32.29
N ASN A 282 -16.76 -8.12 -30.97
CA ASN A 282 -16.18 -9.00 -29.96
C ASN A 282 -14.65 -9.08 -30.06
N ILE A 283 -14.04 -7.96 -30.44
CA ILE A 283 -12.59 -7.80 -30.57
C ILE A 283 -12.16 -6.82 -29.50
N GLY A 284 -11.36 -7.31 -28.55
CA GLY A 284 -10.92 -6.52 -27.42
C GLY A 284 -10.07 -5.30 -27.81
N ARG A 285 -10.19 -4.22 -27.05
CA ARG A 285 -9.42 -2.98 -27.20
C ARG A 285 -9.03 -2.41 -25.85
N VAL A 286 -8.08 -1.49 -25.86
CA VAL A 286 -7.68 -0.73 -24.67
C VAL A 286 -7.71 0.76 -24.98
N TYR A 287 -8.10 1.57 -23.99
CA TYR A 287 -8.23 3.01 -24.08
C TYR A 287 -7.43 3.66 -22.95
N SER A 288 -6.57 4.63 -23.26
CA SER A 288 -5.93 5.48 -22.26
C SER A 288 -6.63 6.84 -22.18
N TYR A 289 -6.70 7.37 -20.98
CA TYR A 289 -7.19 8.71 -20.67
C TYR A 289 -6.16 9.39 -19.78
N PHE A 290 -5.77 10.61 -20.15
CA PHE A 290 -4.78 11.36 -19.39
C PHE A 290 -5.48 12.32 -18.43
N SER A 291 -4.92 12.49 -17.23
CA SER A 291 -5.31 13.58 -16.35
C SER A 291 -5.15 14.91 -17.07
N ASN A 292 -6.04 15.86 -16.78
CA ASN A 292 -5.95 17.19 -17.36
C ASN A 292 -4.85 18.05 -16.71
N GLY A 293 -4.04 17.48 -15.80
CA GLY A 293 -2.91 18.13 -15.14
C GLY A 293 -3.32 19.28 -14.21
N VAL A 294 -4.58 19.27 -13.78
CA VAL A 294 -5.18 20.32 -12.95
C VAL A 294 -6.16 19.67 -11.98
N MET A 295 -6.00 19.99 -10.69
CA MET A 295 -6.90 19.54 -9.62
C MET A 295 -8.36 19.77 -9.98
N GLY A 296 -9.19 18.76 -9.76
CA GLY A 296 -10.62 18.81 -9.99
C GLY A 296 -11.05 18.98 -11.45
N GLN A 297 -10.23 18.61 -12.44
CA GLN A 297 -10.60 18.68 -13.87
C GLN A 297 -10.73 17.33 -14.57
N GLY A 298 -10.47 16.22 -13.87
CA GLY A 298 -10.68 14.88 -14.40
C GLY A 298 -9.76 14.55 -15.59
N VAL A 299 -10.25 13.68 -16.49
CA VAL A 299 -9.43 13.12 -17.58
C VAL A 299 -9.95 13.46 -18.98
N THR A 300 -9.06 13.40 -19.97
CA THR A 300 -9.37 13.48 -21.40
C THR A 300 -8.85 12.25 -22.15
N PHE A 301 -9.49 11.92 -23.29
CA PHE A 301 -9.09 10.76 -24.09
C PHE A 301 -7.68 10.95 -24.65
N GLY A 302 -6.81 9.97 -24.40
CA GLY A 302 -5.46 9.91 -24.92
C GLY A 302 -5.39 9.09 -26.20
N GLN A 303 -5.44 7.76 -26.05
CA GLN A 303 -5.20 6.83 -27.17
C GLN A 303 -6.12 5.61 -27.10
N GLN A 304 -6.42 5.05 -28.28
CA GLN A 304 -7.00 3.71 -28.42
C GLN A 304 -5.94 2.75 -28.96
N LEU A 305 -5.75 1.63 -28.26
CA LEU A 305 -4.92 0.51 -28.68
C LEU A 305 -5.79 -0.59 -29.25
N ASN A 306 -5.57 -0.86 -30.53
CA ASN A 306 -6.24 -1.93 -31.23
C ASN A 306 -5.53 -3.25 -30.98
N ASN A 307 -6.31 -4.32 -30.94
CA ASN A 307 -5.80 -5.67 -30.92
C ASN A 307 -4.78 -5.90 -32.05
N PRO A 308 -3.57 -6.38 -31.75
CA PRO A 308 -2.50 -6.56 -32.74
C PRO A 308 -2.71 -7.76 -33.68
N GLY A 309 -3.71 -8.62 -33.42
CA GLY A 309 -4.16 -9.68 -34.33
C GLY A 309 -3.20 -10.87 -34.53
N ASN A 310 -1.94 -10.79 -34.09
CA ASN A 310 -0.90 -11.79 -34.38
C ASN A 310 0.03 -12.01 -33.17
N ALA A 311 -0.34 -12.89 -32.22
CA ALA A 311 0.61 -13.48 -31.25
C ALA A 311 0.03 -14.68 -30.47
N GLY A 312 -0.79 -15.53 -31.09
CA GLY A 312 -1.38 -16.67 -30.40
C GLY A 312 -2.56 -16.36 -29.47
N SER A 313 -3.04 -15.11 -29.42
CA SER A 313 -4.42 -14.76 -29.06
C SER A 313 -4.86 -13.43 -29.71
N ALA A 314 -5.98 -13.43 -30.43
CA ALA A 314 -6.66 -12.23 -30.92
C ALA A 314 -8.05 -12.01 -30.28
N ALA A 315 -8.44 -12.85 -29.32
CA ALA A 315 -9.68 -12.67 -28.56
C ALA A 315 -9.38 -12.00 -27.21
N PHE A 316 -10.36 -11.28 -26.65
CA PHE A 316 -10.30 -10.74 -25.28
C PHE A 316 -9.06 -9.89 -24.95
N TYR A 317 -8.50 -9.19 -25.93
CA TYR A 317 -7.43 -8.21 -25.69
C TYR A 317 -7.90 -7.09 -24.75
N GLY A 318 -7.18 -6.83 -23.67
CA GLY A 318 -7.63 -5.95 -22.59
C GLY A 318 -8.36 -6.66 -21.45
N TYR A 319 -8.34 -8.00 -21.40
CA TYR A 319 -8.96 -8.76 -20.31
C TYR A 319 -8.23 -8.55 -18.98
N ALA A 320 -6.91 -8.58 -19.00
CA ALA A 320 -6.07 -8.09 -17.92
C ALA A 320 -5.35 -6.84 -18.41
N ILE A 321 -5.25 -5.83 -17.57
CA ILE A 321 -4.43 -4.65 -17.81
C ILE A 321 -3.68 -4.31 -16.54
N THR A 322 -2.45 -3.83 -16.68
CA THR A 322 -1.70 -3.24 -15.56
C THR A 322 -0.72 -2.19 -16.05
N LEU A 323 -0.46 -1.18 -15.22
CA LEU A 323 0.48 -0.09 -15.45
C LEU A 323 1.69 -0.18 -14.51
N GLY A 324 2.89 0.08 -15.04
CA GLY A 324 4.12 0.18 -14.24
C GLY A 324 5.33 0.56 -15.09
N ASP A 325 6.32 1.22 -14.49
CA ASP A 325 7.53 1.68 -15.19
C ASP A 325 8.52 0.52 -15.40
N ILE A 326 8.37 -0.24 -16.49
CA ILE A 326 9.20 -1.41 -16.79
C ILE A 326 10.60 -0.96 -17.23
N ASN A 327 10.74 0.22 -17.83
CA ASN A 327 11.99 0.69 -18.44
C ASN A 327 12.75 1.75 -17.63
N GLY A 328 12.18 2.25 -16.54
CA GLY A 328 12.78 3.18 -15.58
C GLY A 328 12.77 4.64 -16.01
N ASP A 329 12.03 5.00 -17.07
CA ASP A 329 12.00 6.36 -17.63
C ASP A 329 11.02 7.32 -16.92
N GLY A 330 10.38 6.85 -15.85
CA GLY A 330 9.42 7.59 -15.04
C GLY A 330 8.03 7.69 -15.63
N LYS A 331 7.69 6.91 -16.66
CA LYS A 331 6.33 6.75 -17.15
C LYS A 331 5.83 5.33 -16.89
N SER A 332 4.55 5.21 -16.67
CA SER A 332 3.86 3.95 -16.55
C SER A 332 3.69 3.31 -17.93
N ASP A 333 4.38 2.20 -18.15
CA ASP A 333 4.22 1.35 -19.32
C ASP A 333 2.96 0.49 -19.18
N ALA A 334 2.32 0.14 -20.29
CA ALA A 334 1.09 -0.66 -20.29
C ALA A 334 1.37 -2.12 -20.61
N ILE A 335 0.86 -3.02 -19.78
CA ILE A 335 0.87 -4.46 -20.00
C ILE A 335 -0.57 -4.92 -20.21
N ILE A 336 -0.83 -5.50 -21.38
CA ILE A 336 -2.17 -5.83 -21.82
C ILE A 336 -2.26 -7.33 -22.08
N GLY A 337 -3.10 -8.00 -21.31
CA GLY A 337 -3.42 -9.42 -21.47
C GLY A 337 -4.51 -9.65 -22.51
N ALA A 338 -4.33 -10.67 -23.32
CA ALA A 338 -5.33 -11.22 -24.21
C ALA A 338 -5.49 -12.70 -23.93
N VAL A 339 -6.58 -13.08 -23.25
CA VAL A 339 -6.89 -14.49 -22.98
C VAL A 339 -7.41 -15.19 -24.23
N GLY A 340 -7.04 -16.45 -24.40
CA GLY A 340 -7.38 -17.21 -25.60
C GLY A 340 -8.38 -18.32 -25.35
N SER A 341 -9.65 -18.17 -25.75
CA SER A 341 -10.51 -19.34 -25.98
C SER A 341 -10.16 -19.94 -27.35
N GLY A 342 -9.76 -21.21 -27.35
CA GLY A 342 -9.17 -21.90 -28.50
C GLY A 342 -7.75 -21.44 -28.85
N GLN A 343 -7.13 -20.59 -28.01
CA GLN A 343 -5.89 -19.88 -28.29
C GLN A 343 -4.97 -19.89 -27.05
N VAL A 344 -3.68 -19.60 -27.24
CA VAL A 344 -2.63 -19.77 -26.21
C VAL A 344 -2.68 -18.69 -25.13
N GLY A 345 -3.18 -17.50 -25.47
CA GLY A 345 -3.12 -16.34 -24.58
C GLY A 345 -1.77 -15.64 -24.63
N ALA A 346 -1.75 -14.32 -24.44
CA ALA A 346 -0.54 -13.52 -24.50
C ALA A 346 -0.64 -12.23 -23.69
N SER A 347 0.51 -11.75 -23.22
CA SER A 347 0.71 -10.41 -22.65
C SER A 347 1.49 -9.56 -23.65
N PHE A 348 0.99 -8.36 -23.95
CA PHE A 348 1.61 -7.38 -24.83
C PHE A 348 2.10 -6.20 -23.98
N ILE A 349 3.38 -5.86 -24.13
CA ILE A 349 4.02 -4.78 -23.37
C ILE A 349 4.16 -3.58 -24.28
N TYR A 350 3.69 -2.42 -23.84
CA TYR A 350 3.77 -1.15 -24.53
C TYR A 350 4.54 -0.17 -23.66
N LEU A 351 5.75 0.18 -24.09
CA LEU A 351 6.50 1.23 -23.40
C LEU A 351 5.88 2.60 -23.72
N ALA A 352 5.64 3.41 -22.70
CA ALA A 352 5.15 4.76 -22.86
C ALA A 352 6.22 5.65 -23.51
N GLN A 353 5.80 6.46 -24.48
CA GLN A 353 6.68 7.42 -25.14
C GLN A 353 6.43 8.84 -24.63
N ALA A 354 7.08 9.83 -25.26
CA ALA A 354 6.83 11.23 -24.95
C ALA A 354 5.33 11.57 -25.02
N ALA A 355 4.85 12.29 -24.00
CA ALA A 355 3.44 12.65 -23.83
C ALA A 355 2.47 11.45 -23.71
N GLY A 356 2.95 10.30 -23.23
CA GLY A 356 2.13 9.15 -22.89
C GLY A 356 1.61 8.32 -24.06
N ALA A 357 2.10 8.58 -25.29
CA ALA A 357 1.71 7.78 -26.45
C ALA A 357 2.34 6.38 -26.40
N PHE A 358 1.55 5.36 -26.70
CA PHE A 358 2.04 3.99 -26.93
C PHE A 358 2.19 3.75 -28.44
N ALA A 359 3.35 3.28 -28.88
CA ALA A 359 3.58 2.91 -30.28
C ALA A 359 3.23 1.43 -30.54
N ALA A 360 4.07 0.72 -31.29
CA ALA A 360 4.03 -0.74 -31.35
C ALA A 360 4.43 -1.32 -29.99
N TYR A 361 3.87 -2.48 -29.62
CA TYR A 361 4.31 -3.20 -28.43
C TYR A 361 5.82 -3.51 -28.54
N SER A 362 6.54 -3.31 -27.44
CA SER A 362 7.99 -3.58 -27.34
C SER A 362 8.27 -5.07 -27.21
N GLN A 363 7.36 -5.80 -26.58
CA GLN A 363 7.50 -7.22 -26.30
C GLN A 363 6.14 -7.91 -26.32
N THR A 364 6.17 -9.20 -26.65
CA THR A 364 5.03 -10.10 -26.42
C THR A 364 5.51 -11.34 -25.69
N ILE A 365 4.75 -11.75 -24.68
CA ILE A 365 4.99 -12.96 -23.91
C ILE A 365 3.76 -13.85 -24.08
N THR A 366 3.96 -15.05 -24.62
CA THR A 366 2.86 -15.98 -24.90
C THR A 366 2.81 -17.08 -23.84
N GLY A 367 1.61 -17.59 -23.58
CA GLY A 367 1.45 -18.85 -22.87
C GLY A 367 2.06 -20.04 -23.62
N SER A 368 1.90 -21.24 -23.08
CA SER A 368 2.46 -22.46 -23.67
C SER A 368 1.44 -23.26 -24.48
N THR A 369 0.19 -23.34 -24.01
CA THR A 369 -0.85 -24.17 -24.62
C THR A 369 -2.16 -23.42 -24.78
N ALA A 370 -2.94 -23.80 -25.78
CA ALA A 370 -4.28 -23.23 -26.00
C ALA A 370 -5.24 -23.58 -24.86
N ASN A 371 -6.18 -22.67 -24.57
CA ASN A 371 -7.21 -22.80 -23.52
C ASN A 371 -6.69 -22.84 -22.08
N GLU A 372 -5.45 -22.43 -21.82
CA GLU A 372 -4.91 -22.33 -20.46
C GLU A 372 -5.18 -20.97 -19.79
N TRP A 373 -5.86 -20.06 -20.51
CA TRP A 373 -6.23 -18.73 -20.03
C TRP A 373 -5.03 -17.93 -19.49
N TYR A 374 -3.88 -18.08 -20.13
CA TYR A 374 -2.72 -17.25 -19.85
C TYR A 374 -3.05 -15.77 -20.06
N ALA A 375 -2.58 -14.92 -19.14
CA ALA A 375 -2.85 -13.49 -19.06
C ALA A 375 -4.30 -13.12 -18.69
N ASN A 376 -4.95 -13.91 -17.83
CA ASN A 376 -6.25 -13.58 -17.26
C ASN A 376 -6.20 -12.54 -16.13
N SER A 377 -5.06 -12.45 -15.45
CA SER A 377 -4.79 -11.46 -14.42
C SER A 377 -3.33 -11.05 -14.52
N ALA A 378 -3.01 -9.81 -14.19
CA ALA A 378 -1.65 -9.31 -14.18
C ALA A 378 -1.49 -8.22 -13.13
N ILE A 379 -0.27 -8.06 -12.61
CA ILE A 379 0.10 -6.93 -11.77
C ILE A 379 1.56 -6.56 -12.07
N ALA A 380 1.79 -5.25 -12.29
CA ALA A 380 3.11 -4.68 -12.43
C ALA A 380 3.55 -4.06 -11.10
N THR A 381 4.73 -4.44 -10.61
CA THR A 381 5.23 -4.05 -9.29
C THR A 381 6.71 -4.36 -9.18
N ASP A 382 7.45 -3.57 -8.42
CA ASP A 382 8.89 -3.77 -8.21
C ASP A 382 9.11 -4.79 -7.07
N ILE A 383 9.21 -6.09 -7.42
CA ILE A 383 9.29 -7.19 -6.45
C ILE A 383 10.68 -7.28 -5.81
N ASN A 384 11.71 -6.82 -6.53
CA ASN A 384 13.11 -6.97 -6.16
C ASN A 384 13.75 -5.64 -5.67
N ARG A 385 13.00 -4.53 -5.73
CA ARG A 385 13.40 -3.18 -5.33
C ARG A 385 14.55 -2.59 -6.13
N ASP A 386 14.63 -2.91 -7.42
CA ASP A 386 15.63 -2.35 -8.32
C ASP A 386 15.18 -1.03 -8.99
N GLY A 387 13.94 -0.59 -8.72
CA GLY A 387 13.35 0.63 -9.26
C GLY A 387 12.67 0.45 -10.62
N PHE A 388 12.58 -0.78 -11.12
CA PHE A 388 11.82 -1.14 -12.32
C PHE A 388 10.62 -1.99 -11.91
N ALA A 389 9.47 -1.75 -12.53
CA ALA A 389 8.33 -2.63 -12.32
C ALA A 389 8.58 -3.99 -13.00
N ASP A 390 8.36 -5.06 -12.26
CA ASP A 390 8.31 -6.45 -12.73
C ASP A 390 6.87 -6.85 -13.06
N LEU A 391 6.67 -8.07 -13.58
CA LEU A 391 5.35 -8.53 -14.00
C LEU A 391 5.02 -9.92 -13.45
N PHE A 392 3.87 -10.02 -12.79
CA PHE A 392 3.19 -11.29 -12.57
C PHE A 392 2.06 -11.51 -13.58
N VAL A 393 1.94 -12.74 -14.09
CA VAL A 393 0.88 -13.13 -15.02
C VAL A 393 0.18 -14.40 -14.54
N GLY A 394 -1.13 -14.31 -14.36
CA GLY A 394 -2.00 -15.44 -14.04
C GLY A 394 -2.38 -16.27 -15.26
N ALA A 395 -2.51 -17.57 -15.05
CA ALA A 395 -3.01 -18.55 -16.02
C ALA A 395 -3.87 -19.59 -15.29
N TYR A 396 -5.08 -19.21 -14.91
CA TYR A 396 -5.89 -20.00 -13.97
C TYR A 396 -6.34 -21.38 -14.48
N GLN A 397 -6.33 -21.62 -15.80
CA GLN A 397 -6.66 -22.93 -16.39
C GLN A 397 -5.41 -23.77 -16.71
N GLU A 398 -4.20 -23.24 -16.53
CA GLU A 398 -2.96 -23.94 -16.85
C GLU A 398 -2.80 -25.22 -16.01
N SER A 399 -2.17 -26.24 -16.62
CA SER A 399 -1.92 -27.54 -15.97
C SER A 399 -3.20 -28.25 -15.53
N GLY A 400 -4.27 -28.16 -16.33
CA GLY A 400 -5.52 -28.85 -16.06
C GLY A 400 -6.34 -28.23 -14.94
N GLY A 401 -6.38 -26.90 -14.85
CA GLY A 401 -7.18 -26.17 -13.86
C GLY A 401 -6.56 -26.11 -12.45
N VAL A 402 -5.31 -26.54 -12.30
CA VAL A 402 -4.50 -26.21 -11.11
C VAL A 402 -4.30 -24.70 -11.04
N GLY A 403 -4.00 -24.10 -12.19
CA GLY A 403 -3.69 -22.69 -12.34
C GLY A 403 -2.26 -22.37 -11.92
N ARG A 404 -1.65 -21.40 -12.59
CA ARG A 404 -0.28 -20.96 -12.33
C ARG A 404 -0.14 -19.45 -12.37
N VAL A 405 0.91 -18.97 -11.71
CA VAL A 405 1.36 -17.58 -11.81
C VAL A 405 2.82 -17.54 -12.23
N HIS A 406 3.10 -16.80 -13.29
CA HIS A 406 4.42 -16.60 -13.87
C HIS A 406 5.00 -15.27 -13.40
N LEU A 407 6.30 -15.23 -13.13
CA LEU A 407 7.03 -13.99 -12.79
C LEU A 407 8.05 -13.70 -13.89
N TYR A 408 8.01 -12.47 -14.38
CA TYR A 408 8.99 -11.89 -15.27
C TYR A 408 9.61 -10.68 -14.61
N LEU A 409 10.93 -10.69 -14.42
CA LEU A 409 11.66 -9.55 -13.90
C LEU A 409 11.99 -8.59 -15.04
N SER A 410 11.96 -7.29 -14.75
CA SER A 410 12.43 -6.30 -15.70
C SER A 410 13.95 -6.32 -15.82
N ASN A 411 14.43 -6.14 -17.04
CA ASN A 411 15.82 -5.91 -17.35
C ASN A 411 15.89 -4.77 -18.37
N LEU A 412 15.77 -3.54 -17.87
CA LEU A 412 15.83 -2.30 -18.66
C LEU A 412 14.77 -2.26 -19.79
N GLY A 413 13.50 -2.50 -19.44
CA GLY A 413 12.39 -2.43 -20.39
C GLY A 413 12.05 -3.74 -21.11
N ILE A 414 12.80 -4.81 -20.83
CA ILE A 414 12.50 -6.16 -21.32
C ILE A 414 12.19 -7.07 -20.13
N LEU A 415 11.03 -7.70 -20.13
CA LEU A 415 10.62 -8.65 -19.12
C LEU A 415 11.20 -10.04 -19.42
N VAL A 416 11.92 -10.60 -18.47
CA VAL A 416 12.63 -11.88 -18.59
C VAL A 416 12.08 -12.88 -17.59
N ASN A 417 11.81 -14.10 -18.05
CA ASN A 417 11.28 -15.15 -17.18
C ASN A 417 12.31 -15.53 -16.11
N THR A 418 11.84 -15.74 -14.89
CA THR A 418 12.67 -16.17 -13.76
C THR A 418 12.94 -17.67 -13.77
N ALA A 419 14.08 -18.08 -13.21
CA ALA A 419 14.48 -19.50 -13.18
C ALA A 419 13.59 -20.34 -12.25
N ASN A 420 12.99 -19.72 -11.23
CA ASN A 420 12.18 -20.37 -10.20
C ASN A 420 10.66 -20.38 -10.50
N GLY A 421 10.25 -20.14 -11.76
CA GLY A 421 8.84 -20.10 -12.18
C GLY A 421 8.37 -21.34 -12.99
N PRO A 422 7.05 -21.55 -13.13
CA PRO A 422 5.95 -20.79 -12.51
C PRO A 422 5.51 -21.34 -11.14
N ILE A 423 4.87 -20.48 -10.33
CA ILE A 423 4.19 -20.89 -9.09
C ILE A 423 2.94 -21.68 -9.46
N SER A 424 2.87 -22.92 -8.97
CA SER A 424 1.72 -23.79 -9.19
C SER A 424 0.75 -23.73 -8.02
N GLY A 425 -0.54 -23.66 -8.35
CA GLY A 425 -1.63 -23.71 -7.38
C GLY A 425 -1.85 -25.07 -6.74
N LEU A 426 -2.88 -25.13 -5.89
CA LEU A 426 -3.41 -26.42 -5.42
C LEU A 426 -4.28 -27.07 -6.52
N VAL A 427 -4.44 -28.38 -6.45
CA VAL A 427 -5.23 -29.14 -7.44
C VAL A 427 -6.67 -28.61 -7.51
N GLY A 428 -7.11 -28.27 -8.74
CA GLY A 428 -8.46 -27.75 -9.01
C GLY A 428 -8.73 -26.36 -8.44
N SER A 429 -7.70 -25.66 -7.94
CA SER A 429 -7.87 -24.35 -7.32
C SER A 429 -8.10 -23.22 -8.31
N GLN A 430 -7.62 -23.38 -9.55
CA GLN A 430 -7.55 -22.31 -10.52
C GLN A 430 -6.77 -21.09 -10.01
N THR A 431 -5.59 -21.35 -9.44
CA THR A 431 -4.70 -20.30 -8.94
C THR A 431 -4.29 -19.34 -10.04
N GLY A 432 -4.20 -18.06 -9.68
CA GLY A 432 -3.94 -16.99 -10.64
C GLY A 432 -5.23 -16.45 -11.26
N THR A 433 -6.39 -16.70 -10.62
CA THR A 433 -7.62 -15.96 -10.96
C THR A 433 -7.44 -14.47 -10.66
N SER A 434 -6.85 -14.17 -9.50
CA SER A 434 -6.41 -12.85 -9.10
C SER A 434 -4.99 -12.92 -8.56
N VAL A 435 -4.25 -11.83 -8.72
CA VAL A 435 -2.89 -11.64 -8.21
C VAL A 435 -2.78 -10.26 -7.57
N ALA A 436 -2.07 -10.17 -6.45
CA ALA A 436 -1.75 -8.92 -5.77
C ALA A 436 -0.38 -9.05 -5.09
N THR A 437 0.21 -7.93 -4.67
CA THR A 437 1.47 -7.92 -3.94
C THR A 437 1.41 -7.04 -2.71
N GLY A 438 2.20 -7.37 -1.69
CA GLY A 438 2.32 -6.61 -0.45
C GLY A 438 3.35 -7.25 0.47
N ASP A 439 4.12 -6.46 1.21
CA ASP A 439 5.12 -6.94 2.16
C ASP A 439 4.43 -7.43 3.44
N VAL A 440 3.95 -8.67 3.44
CA VAL A 440 3.15 -9.19 4.57
C VAL A 440 4.06 -9.59 5.73
N ASN A 441 5.34 -9.87 5.47
CA ASN A 441 6.29 -10.36 6.47
C ASN A 441 7.15 -9.24 7.11
N GLY A 442 7.18 -8.04 6.51
CA GLY A 442 7.90 -6.86 6.98
C GLY A 442 9.40 -6.87 6.69
N ASP A 443 9.88 -7.68 5.74
CA ASP A 443 11.30 -7.76 5.39
C ASP A 443 11.77 -6.66 4.45
N GLY A 444 10.83 -5.90 3.90
CA GLY A 444 11.08 -4.87 2.92
C GLY A 444 11.20 -5.41 1.50
N PHE A 445 10.51 -6.50 1.16
CA PHE A 445 10.23 -6.90 -0.21
C PHE A 445 8.74 -7.24 -0.32
N LEU A 446 8.16 -7.04 -1.49
CA LEU A 446 6.74 -7.36 -1.67
C LEU A 446 6.56 -8.88 -1.76
N ASP A 447 5.55 -9.42 -1.09
CA ASP A 447 5.16 -10.83 -1.21
C ASP A 447 4.10 -11.02 -2.29
N LEU A 448 3.98 -12.21 -2.86
CA LEU A 448 2.96 -12.52 -3.87
C LEU A 448 1.71 -13.12 -3.22
N LEU A 449 0.54 -12.56 -3.52
CA LEU A 449 -0.75 -13.11 -3.14
C LEU A 449 -1.48 -13.65 -4.37
N THR A 450 -1.99 -14.87 -4.28
CA THR A 450 -2.73 -15.51 -5.38
C THR A 450 -4.08 -16.03 -4.94
N GLY A 451 -5.08 -15.82 -5.80
CA GLY A 451 -6.46 -16.27 -5.60
C GLY A 451 -6.81 -17.45 -6.49
N GLY A 452 -7.67 -18.33 -5.98
CA GLY A 452 -8.19 -19.49 -6.69
C GLY A 452 -9.64 -19.80 -6.28
N TYR A 453 -10.61 -19.24 -7.01
CA TYR A 453 -12.03 -19.30 -6.65
C TYR A 453 -12.64 -20.72 -6.70
N SER A 454 -12.06 -21.62 -7.49
CA SER A 454 -12.60 -22.98 -7.68
C SER A 454 -12.06 -24.00 -6.68
N TYR A 455 -11.20 -23.59 -5.75
CA TYR A 455 -10.65 -24.54 -4.78
C TYR A 455 -11.73 -25.24 -3.96
N THR A 456 -11.53 -26.54 -3.78
CA THR A 456 -12.42 -27.42 -3.04
C THR A 456 -11.60 -28.18 -2.00
N SER A 457 -11.98 -28.02 -0.73
CA SER A 457 -11.47 -28.87 0.37
C SER A 457 -12.61 -29.53 1.13
N THR A 458 -13.53 -28.71 1.63
CA THR A 458 -14.69 -29.12 2.44
C THR A 458 -15.97 -28.97 1.64
N PHE A 459 -16.07 -27.90 0.84
CA PHE A 459 -17.21 -27.61 -0.02
C PHE A 459 -16.77 -27.31 -1.46
N PRO A 460 -17.62 -27.63 -2.47
CA PRO A 460 -17.37 -27.25 -3.86
C PRO A 460 -17.15 -25.74 -4.01
N ASN A 461 -16.11 -25.36 -4.77
CA ASN A 461 -15.74 -23.97 -5.08
C ASN A 461 -15.80 -23.01 -3.88
N GLN A 462 -15.32 -23.45 -2.72
CA GLN A 462 -15.20 -22.56 -1.57
C GLN A 462 -14.18 -21.43 -1.81
N GLY A 463 -13.19 -21.70 -2.66
CA GLY A 463 -12.13 -20.76 -3.03
C GLY A 463 -11.05 -20.59 -1.96
N TYR A 464 -9.95 -19.92 -2.31
CA TYR A 464 -8.92 -19.47 -1.37
C TYR A 464 -8.13 -18.25 -1.85
N ALA A 465 -7.40 -17.66 -0.90
CA ALA A 465 -6.19 -16.86 -1.15
C ALA A 465 -4.97 -17.49 -0.46
N ILE A 466 -3.78 -17.36 -1.06
CA ILE A 466 -2.52 -17.85 -0.48
C ILE A 466 -1.41 -16.82 -0.72
N THR A 467 -0.49 -16.73 0.23
CA THR A 467 0.67 -15.85 0.13
C THR A 467 1.96 -16.64 -0.04
N HIS A 468 2.79 -16.23 -1.00
CA HIS A 468 4.11 -16.77 -1.29
C HIS A 468 5.14 -15.72 -0.92
N LEU A 469 5.97 -16.04 0.07
CA LEU A 469 6.94 -15.08 0.58
C LEU A 469 8.08 -14.85 -0.42
N THR A 470 8.49 -13.61 -0.62
CA THR A 470 9.70 -13.30 -1.39
C THR A 470 10.84 -12.93 -0.46
N THR A 471 12.06 -13.01 -0.97
CA THR A 471 13.26 -12.60 -0.22
C THR A 471 14.03 -11.53 -0.99
N GLY A 472 13.41 -10.94 -2.02
CA GLY A 472 14.06 -9.97 -2.90
C GLY A 472 15.22 -10.51 -3.76
N ASP A 473 15.41 -11.83 -3.83
CA ASP A 473 16.50 -12.39 -4.65
C ASP A 473 16.14 -12.27 -6.14
N THR A 474 17.05 -11.66 -6.90
CA THR A 474 17.04 -11.57 -8.38
C THR A 474 16.86 -12.90 -9.13
N MET A 475 16.98 -14.05 -8.45
CA MET A 475 16.73 -15.37 -9.05
C MET A 475 15.26 -15.85 -8.97
N GLY A 476 14.38 -15.16 -8.23
CA GLY A 476 12.94 -15.41 -8.20
C GLY A 476 12.34 -15.64 -6.80
N LEU A 477 11.11 -16.15 -6.78
CA LEU A 477 10.26 -16.27 -5.60
C LEU A 477 10.65 -17.50 -4.75
N THR A 478 10.71 -17.33 -3.43
CA THR A 478 10.80 -18.47 -2.52
C THR A 478 9.40 -19.00 -2.27
N VAL A 479 9.06 -20.19 -2.78
CA VAL A 479 7.69 -20.75 -2.65
C VAL A 479 7.48 -21.37 -1.27
N ASN A 480 7.65 -20.58 -0.21
CA ASN A 480 7.19 -20.95 1.12
C ASN A 480 5.80 -20.33 1.31
N PRO A 481 4.72 -21.11 1.15
CA PRO A 481 3.40 -20.60 1.44
C PRO A 481 3.32 -20.27 2.93
N LEU A 482 2.90 -19.04 3.25
CA LEU A 482 2.71 -18.62 4.63
C LEU A 482 1.43 -19.25 5.20
N ASN A 483 0.26 -18.80 4.72
CA ASN A 483 -1.04 -19.31 5.14
C ASN A 483 -1.98 -19.48 3.94
N LEU A 484 -2.77 -20.55 3.98
CA LEU A 484 -3.94 -20.73 3.13
C LEU A 484 -5.16 -20.06 3.81
N LEU A 485 -5.72 -19.05 3.15
CA LEU A 485 -6.91 -18.35 3.59
C LEU A 485 -8.12 -18.93 2.86
N THR A 486 -9.02 -19.58 3.59
CA THR A 486 -10.25 -20.13 3.03
C THR A 486 -11.35 -20.14 4.09
N VAL A 487 -12.60 -19.96 3.64
CA VAL A 487 -13.78 -20.05 4.50
C VAL A 487 -14.63 -21.22 4.00
N PRO A 488 -15.09 -22.12 4.89
CA PRO A 488 -15.79 -23.34 4.49
C PRO A 488 -17.24 -23.04 4.07
N VAL A 489 -17.42 -22.43 2.89
CA VAL A 489 -18.72 -22.10 2.29
C VAL A 489 -18.85 -22.81 0.94
N ASN A 490 -20.03 -23.35 0.66
CA ASN A 490 -20.36 -23.87 -0.66
C ASN A 490 -20.49 -22.76 -1.71
N LEU A 491 -19.76 -22.89 -2.81
CA LEU A 491 -19.69 -21.92 -3.91
C LEU A 491 -19.33 -20.53 -3.39
N GLY A 492 -18.30 -20.42 -2.55
CA GLY A 492 -17.91 -19.16 -1.93
C GLY A 492 -17.12 -18.24 -2.86
N ASP A 493 -16.43 -18.81 -3.85
CA ASP A 493 -15.59 -18.09 -4.81
C ASP A 493 -14.55 -17.16 -4.14
N MET A 494 -14.04 -17.53 -2.95
CA MET A 494 -13.02 -16.75 -2.26
C MET A 494 -11.73 -16.68 -3.10
N GLY A 495 -11.11 -15.49 -3.12
CA GLY A 495 -9.95 -15.23 -3.97
C GLY A 495 -10.33 -14.91 -5.42
N ASN A 496 -11.56 -14.45 -5.66
CA ASN A 496 -11.96 -13.86 -6.93
C ASN A 496 -11.26 -12.52 -7.18
N SER A 497 -11.08 -11.73 -6.12
CA SER A 497 -10.30 -10.50 -6.11
C SER A 497 -9.48 -10.41 -4.82
N ILE A 498 -8.28 -9.85 -4.89
CA ILE A 498 -7.37 -9.67 -3.75
C ILE A 498 -6.71 -8.30 -3.86
N ALA A 499 -6.54 -7.61 -2.74
CA ALA A 499 -5.71 -6.42 -2.60
C ALA A 499 -4.89 -6.50 -1.30
N SER A 500 -3.78 -5.78 -1.23
CA SER A 500 -2.88 -5.79 -0.07
C SER A 500 -2.23 -4.42 0.15
N VAL A 501 -2.25 -3.95 1.39
CA VAL A 501 -1.61 -2.69 1.81
C VAL A 501 -1.44 -2.68 3.34
N ASP A 502 -0.49 -1.92 3.87
CA ASP A 502 -0.42 -1.65 5.32
C ASP A 502 -1.54 -0.69 5.74
N ILE A 503 -2.72 -1.24 6.04
CA ILE A 503 -3.91 -0.44 6.38
C ILE A 503 -3.76 0.26 7.73
N ASN A 504 -2.89 -0.25 8.61
CA ASN A 504 -2.85 0.12 10.03
C ASN A 504 -1.55 0.81 10.46
N GLY A 505 -0.56 0.90 9.56
CA GLY A 505 0.72 1.59 9.74
C GLY A 505 1.73 0.83 10.61
N ASP A 506 1.58 -0.49 10.79
CA ASP A 506 2.49 -1.30 11.58
C ASP A 506 3.73 -1.80 10.81
N GLY A 507 3.78 -1.54 9.50
CA GLY A 507 4.85 -1.91 8.59
C GLY A 507 4.64 -3.25 7.90
N LEU A 508 3.49 -3.90 8.11
CA LEU A 508 3.11 -5.16 7.48
C LEU A 508 1.91 -4.92 6.57
N SER A 509 1.94 -5.49 5.37
CA SER A 509 0.80 -5.42 4.46
C SER A 509 -0.31 -6.37 4.91
N ASP A 510 -1.51 -5.82 5.05
CA ASP A 510 -2.75 -6.52 5.37
C ASP A 510 -3.49 -6.89 4.09
N VAL A 511 -4.38 -7.89 4.15
CA VAL A 511 -4.93 -8.53 2.95
C VAL A 511 -6.45 -8.48 2.93
N LEU A 512 -7.00 -7.94 1.84
CA LEU A 512 -8.43 -7.91 1.57
C LEU A 512 -8.78 -8.93 0.49
N VAL A 513 -9.68 -9.86 0.79
CA VAL A 513 -10.06 -10.97 -0.11
C VAL A 513 -11.56 -10.93 -0.42
N GLY A 514 -11.90 -10.84 -1.70
CA GLY A 514 -13.27 -10.92 -2.20
C GLY A 514 -13.76 -12.36 -2.37
N ALA A 515 -15.02 -12.58 -2.00
CA ALA A 515 -15.72 -13.86 -2.12
C ALA A 515 -17.18 -13.61 -2.56
N PRO A 516 -17.41 -13.27 -3.84
CA PRO A 516 -18.67 -12.71 -4.36
C PRO A 516 -19.89 -13.66 -4.28
N SER A 517 -19.68 -14.93 -3.95
CA SER A 517 -20.74 -15.95 -3.86
C SER A 517 -20.85 -16.60 -2.47
N SER A 518 -20.16 -16.06 -1.46
CA SER A 518 -19.96 -16.66 -0.13
C SER A 518 -21.15 -16.74 0.82
N VAL A 519 -22.38 -16.59 0.31
CA VAL A 519 -23.60 -17.01 1.00
C VAL A 519 -24.29 -18.12 0.18
N GLY A 520 -23.68 -19.31 0.15
CA GLY A 520 -24.34 -20.57 -0.21
C GLY A 520 -25.03 -20.59 -1.58
N GLY A 521 -24.34 -20.16 -2.64
CA GLY A 521 -24.86 -20.22 -4.02
C GLY A 521 -25.97 -19.22 -4.35
N THR A 522 -26.12 -18.14 -3.56
CA THR A 522 -27.18 -17.13 -3.73
C THR A 522 -26.72 -15.81 -4.39
N ASN A 523 -25.55 -15.77 -5.06
CA ASN A 523 -24.95 -14.52 -5.59
C ASN A 523 -24.85 -13.40 -4.55
N VAL A 524 -24.71 -13.75 -3.27
CA VAL A 524 -24.49 -12.81 -2.17
C VAL A 524 -23.06 -13.02 -1.68
N GLY A 525 -22.27 -11.96 -1.77
CA GLY A 525 -20.84 -11.98 -1.49
C GLY A 525 -20.44 -11.44 -0.13
N ASN A 526 -19.24 -11.80 0.30
CA ASN A 526 -18.57 -11.22 1.46
C ASN A 526 -17.15 -10.80 1.06
N VAL A 527 -16.58 -9.90 1.85
CA VAL A 527 -15.16 -9.55 1.80
C VAL A 527 -14.55 -9.80 3.17
N TYR A 528 -13.31 -10.29 3.17
CA TYR A 528 -12.57 -10.65 4.39
C TYR A 528 -11.28 -9.83 4.45
N LEU A 529 -11.09 -9.07 5.53
CA LEU A 529 -9.83 -8.39 5.83
C LEU A 529 -9.05 -9.20 6.87
N TYR A 530 -7.83 -9.58 6.49
CA TYR A 530 -6.87 -10.31 7.30
C TYR A 530 -5.73 -9.37 7.66
N ILE A 531 -5.56 -9.11 8.96
CA ILE A 531 -4.44 -8.31 9.44
C ILE A 531 -3.21 -9.21 9.60
N SER A 532 -2.07 -8.80 9.06
CA SER A 532 -0.82 -9.55 9.12
C SER A 532 -0.20 -9.50 10.52
N ASN A 533 0.42 -10.61 10.91
CA ASN A 533 1.32 -10.73 12.06
C ASN A 533 2.73 -11.13 11.61
N GLY A 534 3.08 -10.82 10.36
CA GLY A 534 4.38 -11.12 9.78
C GLY A 534 4.52 -12.61 9.45
N LEU A 535 5.65 -13.21 9.85
CA LEU A 535 5.92 -14.63 9.65
C LEU A 535 4.97 -15.57 10.43
N ASP A 536 4.22 -15.04 11.40
CA ASP A 536 3.21 -15.80 12.13
C ASP A 536 1.87 -15.92 11.36
N GLY A 537 1.79 -15.34 10.16
CA GLY A 537 0.61 -15.39 9.31
C GLY A 537 -0.35 -14.23 9.57
N TYR A 538 -1.64 -14.52 9.58
CA TYR A 538 -2.71 -13.53 9.73
C TYR A 538 -3.47 -13.69 11.04
N THR A 539 -4.21 -12.65 11.44
CA THR A 539 -5.19 -12.74 12.53
C THR A 539 -6.14 -13.91 12.31
N SER A 540 -6.36 -14.71 13.35
CA SER A 540 -7.17 -15.94 13.28
C SER A 540 -8.65 -15.69 12.97
N ALA A 541 -9.16 -14.49 13.26
CA ALA A 541 -10.50 -14.04 12.91
C ALA A 541 -10.39 -12.81 11.99
N PRO A 542 -10.73 -12.93 10.69
CA PRO A 542 -10.77 -11.77 9.81
C PRO A 542 -11.94 -10.84 10.19
N GLN A 543 -11.80 -9.57 9.86
CA GLN A 543 -12.96 -8.68 9.80
C GLN A 543 -13.78 -9.03 8.55
N ILE A 544 -15.10 -9.19 8.72
CA ILE A 544 -16.00 -9.67 7.66
C ILE A 544 -16.96 -8.56 7.28
N PHE A 545 -17.02 -8.28 5.98
CA PHE A 545 -17.95 -7.33 5.38
C PHE A 545 -18.97 -8.12 4.55
N VAL A 546 -20.22 -8.07 4.97
CA VAL A 546 -21.32 -8.84 4.35
C VAL A 546 -22.07 -7.93 3.39
N GLU A 547 -22.45 -8.45 2.21
CA GLU A 547 -23.32 -7.74 1.28
C GLU A 547 -24.66 -7.38 1.94
N PRO A 548 -25.02 -6.09 2.06
CA PRO A 548 -26.35 -5.69 2.51
C PRO A 548 -27.43 -5.86 1.43
N ASP A 549 -27.08 -5.99 0.15
CA ASP A 549 -28.03 -6.12 -0.96
C ASP A 549 -28.44 -7.54 -1.32
N VAL A 550 -29.72 -7.73 -1.64
CA VAL A 550 -30.23 -9.02 -2.09
C VAL A 550 -29.62 -9.38 -3.45
N ASN A 551 -28.91 -10.51 -3.53
CA ASN A 551 -28.20 -11.00 -4.72
C ASN A 551 -27.06 -10.07 -5.20
N GLY A 552 -26.43 -9.32 -4.30
CA GLY A 552 -25.25 -8.51 -4.61
C GLY A 552 -23.95 -9.33 -4.57
N THR A 553 -23.18 -9.31 -5.66
CA THR A 553 -21.88 -9.98 -5.74
C THR A 553 -20.79 -9.14 -5.08
N PHE A 554 -20.94 -8.83 -3.79
CA PHE A 554 -19.98 -8.01 -3.04
C PHE A 554 -18.60 -8.65 -2.99
N GLY A 555 -17.57 -7.88 -3.33
CA GLY A 555 -16.22 -8.41 -3.47
C GLY A 555 -15.95 -9.04 -4.84
N THR A 556 -16.72 -8.70 -5.87
CA THR A 556 -16.31 -8.94 -7.28
C THR A 556 -15.00 -8.22 -7.61
N SER A 557 -14.82 -7.03 -7.05
CA SER A 557 -13.58 -6.27 -7.16
C SER A 557 -13.27 -5.57 -5.84
N VAL A 558 -11.99 -5.53 -5.49
CA VAL A 558 -11.49 -4.84 -4.30
C VAL A 558 -10.23 -4.06 -4.67
N ASP A 559 -10.03 -2.92 -4.03
CA ASP A 559 -8.75 -2.22 -4.01
C ASP A 559 -8.46 -1.70 -2.60
N LEU A 560 -7.17 -1.64 -2.29
CA LEU A 560 -6.56 -1.17 -1.04
C LEU A 560 -5.37 -0.27 -1.34
#